data_AF-A0A9D7JSM2-F1
#
_entry.id   AF-A0A9D7JSM2-F1
#
_cell.length_a   1.000
_cell.length_b   1.000
_cell.length_c   1.000
_cell.angle_alpha   90.00
_cell.angle_beta   90.00
_cell.angle_gamma   90.00
#
_symmetry.space_group_name_H-M   'P 1'
#
loop_
_entity.id
_entity.type
_entity.pdbx_description
1 polymer ?
#
loop_
_entity_poly.entity_id
_entity_poly.type
_entity_poly.pdbx_seq_one_letter_code
_entity_poly.pdbx_strand_id
1 'polypeptide(L)'
;MWQFEDTTVDGSGLFFNPIVVRGKMIVLLPSNHLAALDLSTGRVLWQFVPDTSNTYNWSRSINYYKSEDGHSDLVYFIFGAGLYCLHAETGLRVASFGTQGKVDFFEGLEYDSTKLDKIFITSNAPGVIYKDLFIVGSKVPDELPSLPGDIRAFNRITGRIAWTFHTIPKPGEYGAETWGPNPREKNGGANCWAGMALDEKGYRVYTYSIPFI
;
A
#
# COMPACT_ATOMS: atom_id res chain seq x y z
N MET A 1 -4.26 31.31 -5.72
CA MET A 1 -3.04 30.65 -5.21
C MET A 1 -3.13 30.67 -3.70
N TRP A 2 -2.89 29.54 -3.05
CA TRP A 2 -2.95 29.38 -1.60
C TRP A 2 -1.75 28.55 -1.12
N GLN A 3 -1.46 28.61 0.18
CA GLN A 3 -0.43 27.80 0.85
C GLN A 3 -1.10 27.08 2.03
N PHE A 4 -0.70 25.83 2.25
CA PHE A 4 -1.09 25.03 3.40
C PHE A 4 0.17 24.59 4.16
N GLU A 5 0.14 24.70 5.48
CA GLU A 5 1.25 24.34 6.37
C GLU A 5 0.75 23.39 7.45
N ASP A 6 1.46 22.28 7.64
CA ASP A 6 1.24 21.37 8.77
C ASP A 6 2.26 21.69 9.86
N THR A 7 1.78 22.26 10.96
CA THR A 7 2.61 22.71 12.08
C THR A 7 2.67 21.70 13.22
N THR A 8 2.20 20.46 13.02
CA THR A 8 2.04 19.49 14.11
C THR A 8 3.32 18.72 14.45
N VAL A 9 4.29 18.63 13.52
CA VAL A 9 5.61 18.02 13.74
C VAL A 9 6.68 18.79 12.99
N ASP A 10 7.92 18.74 13.49
CA ASP A 10 9.08 19.18 12.71
C ASP A 10 9.19 18.30 11.46
N GLY A 11 9.23 18.94 10.29
CA GLY A 11 9.04 18.28 9.01
C GLY A 11 10.03 17.13 8.75
N SER A 12 9.49 16.02 8.24
CA SER A 12 10.28 14.93 7.64
C SER A 12 10.21 15.00 6.11
N GLY A 13 11.06 14.24 5.42
CA GLY A 13 11.04 14.18 3.95
C GLY A 13 9.71 13.64 3.42
N LEU A 14 8.96 14.47 2.69
CA LEU A 14 7.75 14.08 1.97
C LEU A 14 8.09 13.67 0.53
N PHE A 15 7.82 12.41 0.20
CA PHE A 15 7.99 11.86 -1.16
C PHE A 15 6.65 11.66 -1.87
N PHE A 16 5.59 12.26 -1.32
CA PHE A 16 4.21 12.02 -1.72
C PHE A 16 3.80 12.89 -2.91
N ASN A 17 3.20 12.28 -3.92
CA ASN A 17 2.56 12.95 -5.04
C ASN A 17 1.06 13.09 -4.74
N PRO A 18 0.55 14.33 -4.51
CA PRO A 18 -0.86 14.57 -4.24
C PRO A 18 -1.75 14.14 -5.40
N ILE A 19 -2.98 13.72 -5.08
CA ILE A 19 -4.02 13.47 -6.09
C ILE A 19 -4.98 14.65 -6.13
N VAL A 20 -5.25 15.17 -7.32
CA VAL A 20 -6.28 16.19 -7.55
C VAL A 20 -7.48 15.55 -8.24
N VAL A 21 -8.63 15.53 -7.56
CA VAL A 21 -9.83 14.86 -8.06
C VAL A 21 -11.08 15.50 -7.45
N ARG A 22 -12.13 15.70 -8.26
CA ARG A 22 -13.42 16.30 -7.84
C ARG A 22 -13.30 17.59 -7.01
N GLY A 23 -12.40 18.49 -7.41
CA GLY A 23 -12.18 19.77 -6.71
C GLY A 23 -11.49 19.63 -5.35
N LYS A 24 -10.93 18.45 -5.03
CA LYS A 24 -10.14 18.18 -3.83
C LYS A 24 -8.68 17.91 -4.21
N MET A 25 -7.74 18.34 -3.37
CA MET A 25 -6.37 17.85 -3.35
C MET A 25 -6.21 16.92 -2.15
N ILE A 26 -5.90 15.65 -2.39
CA ILE A 26 -5.61 14.66 -1.34
C ILE A 26 -4.10 14.55 -1.20
N VAL A 27 -3.59 14.83 0.00
CA VAL A 27 -2.16 14.98 0.29
C VAL A 27 -1.80 14.32 1.61
N LEU A 28 -0.62 13.72 1.68
CA LEU A 28 -0.01 13.26 2.92
C LEU A 28 0.77 14.41 3.55
N LEU A 29 0.48 14.70 4.81
CA LEU A 29 1.13 15.75 5.57
C LEU A 29 2.41 15.23 6.28
N PRO A 30 3.36 16.11 6.66
CA PRO A 30 4.54 15.73 7.45
C PRO A 30 4.24 14.94 8.73
N SER A 31 3.08 15.19 9.34
CA SER A 31 2.52 14.43 10.48
C SER A 31 2.09 12.99 10.18
N ASN A 32 2.18 12.56 8.92
CA ASN A 32 1.60 11.33 8.39
C ASN A 32 0.07 11.30 8.36
N HIS A 33 -0.61 12.41 8.63
CA HIS A 33 -2.03 12.52 8.41
C HIS A 33 -2.31 12.62 6.91
N LEU A 34 -3.30 11.87 6.43
CA LEU A 34 -3.81 12.05 5.07
C LEU A 34 -4.91 13.11 5.12
N ALA A 35 -4.82 14.15 4.31
CA ALA A 35 -5.79 15.26 4.29
C ALA A 35 -6.39 15.42 2.90
N ALA A 36 -7.68 15.75 2.85
CA ALA A 36 -8.26 16.37 1.66
C ALA A 36 -8.43 17.87 1.90
N LEU A 37 -7.92 18.65 0.94
CA LEU A 37 -8.03 20.10 0.90
C LEU A 37 -8.97 20.48 -0.25
N ASP A 38 -9.75 21.53 -0.06
CA ASP A 38 -10.46 22.19 -1.14
C ASP A 38 -9.44 22.76 -2.13
N LEU A 39 -9.54 22.38 -3.41
CA LEU A 39 -8.53 22.74 -4.42
C LEU A 39 -8.45 24.25 -4.67
N SER A 40 -9.55 24.98 -4.48
CA SER A 40 -9.62 26.42 -4.78
C SER A 40 -9.12 27.29 -3.63
N THR A 41 -9.31 26.84 -2.39
CA THR A 41 -9.05 27.62 -1.18
C THR A 41 -7.93 27.09 -0.31
N GLY A 42 -7.54 25.81 -0.44
CA GLY A 42 -6.59 25.14 0.45
C GLY A 42 -7.17 24.76 1.81
N ARG A 43 -8.47 25.00 2.05
CA ARG A 43 -9.13 24.67 3.32
C ARG A 43 -9.22 23.16 3.49
N VAL A 44 -8.90 22.68 4.69
CA VAL A 44 -9.11 21.28 5.07
C VAL A 44 -10.58 20.91 5.00
N LEU A 45 -10.90 19.85 4.26
CA LEU A 45 -12.24 19.25 4.19
C LEU A 45 -12.36 18.10 5.18
N TRP A 46 -11.34 17.25 5.23
CA TRP A 46 -11.21 16.18 6.21
C TRP A 46 -9.74 15.82 6.42
N GLN A 47 -9.46 15.18 7.55
CA GLN A 47 -8.17 14.55 7.85
C GLN A 47 -8.38 13.14 8.37
N PHE A 48 -7.48 12.25 7.98
CA PHE A 48 -7.40 10.88 8.44
C PHE A 48 -6.08 10.67 9.18
N VAL A 49 -6.18 10.19 10.42
CA VAL A 49 -5.05 9.80 11.25
C VAL A 49 -4.91 8.28 11.19
N PRO A 50 -3.83 7.74 10.61
CA PRO A 50 -3.60 6.30 10.60
C PRO A 50 -3.26 5.78 12.00
N ASP A 51 -3.41 4.47 12.21
CA ASP A 51 -2.95 3.84 13.46
C ASP A 51 -1.43 4.00 13.60
N THR A 52 -0.93 4.05 14.84
CA THR A 52 0.50 4.16 15.11
C THR A 52 1.26 2.97 14.52
N SER A 53 2.46 3.25 13.98
CA SER A 53 3.31 2.22 13.38
C SER A 53 4.78 2.47 13.68
N ASN A 54 5.52 1.39 13.91
CA ASN A 54 6.98 1.40 14.02
C ASN A 54 7.67 1.34 12.64
N THR A 55 6.90 1.27 11.56
CA THR A 55 7.43 1.25 10.20
C THR A 55 7.43 2.66 9.62
N TYR A 56 8.59 3.14 9.17
CA TYR A 56 8.72 4.44 8.52
C TYR A 56 7.82 4.54 7.29
N ASN A 57 7.18 5.69 7.14
CA ASN A 57 6.31 5.97 6.01
C ASN A 57 7.06 6.73 4.92
N TRP A 58 7.14 6.13 3.74
CA TRP A 58 7.63 6.77 2.52
C TRP A 58 6.61 6.66 1.39
N SER A 59 5.33 6.72 1.73
CA SER A 59 4.25 6.70 0.75
C SER A 59 4.46 7.74 -0.34
N ARG A 60 4.44 7.29 -1.59
CA ARG A 60 4.62 8.12 -2.78
C ARG A 60 3.32 8.61 -3.38
N SER A 61 2.20 7.97 -3.05
CA SER A 61 0.86 8.42 -3.39
C SER A 61 -0.18 7.53 -2.69
N ILE A 62 -1.45 7.69 -3.07
CA ILE A 62 -2.59 6.84 -2.73
C ILE A 62 -3.19 6.23 -4.00
N ASN A 63 -4.14 5.31 -3.87
CA ASN A 63 -5.05 4.99 -4.97
C ASN A 63 -6.40 5.64 -4.73
N TYR A 64 -7.00 6.16 -5.79
CA TYR A 64 -8.37 6.67 -5.79
C TYR A 64 -9.22 5.80 -6.71
N TYR A 65 -10.37 5.34 -6.21
CA TYR A 65 -11.36 4.63 -7.00
C TYR A 65 -12.62 5.47 -7.12
N LYS A 66 -13.00 5.77 -8.36
CA LYS A 66 -14.28 6.41 -8.66
C LYS A 66 -15.36 5.34 -8.75
N SER A 67 -16.37 5.41 -7.89
CA SER A 67 -17.56 4.56 -7.99
C SER A 67 -18.35 4.89 -9.26
N GLU A 68 -18.89 3.85 -9.89
CA GLU A 68 -19.71 3.93 -11.11
C GLU A 68 -21.21 3.77 -10.82
N ASP A 69 -21.56 3.33 -9.60
CA ASP A 69 -22.88 2.85 -9.19
C ASP A 69 -23.52 3.70 -8.08
N GLY A 70 -23.03 4.93 -7.89
CA GLY A 70 -23.56 5.88 -6.90
C GLY A 70 -23.14 5.57 -5.46
N HIS A 71 -22.26 4.58 -5.25
CA HIS A 71 -21.55 4.42 -3.99
C HIS A 71 -20.51 5.52 -3.79
N SER A 72 -20.00 5.64 -2.56
CA SER A 72 -18.92 6.58 -2.27
C SER A 72 -17.67 6.21 -3.05
N ASP A 73 -17.01 7.21 -3.63
CA ASP A 73 -15.64 7.06 -4.10
C ASP A 73 -14.73 6.65 -2.94
N LEU A 74 -13.68 5.90 -3.24
CA LEU A 74 -12.80 5.28 -2.25
C LEU A 74 -11.37 5.76 -2.40
N VAL A 75 -10.67 5.83 -1.27
CA VAL A 75 -9.22 6.05 -1.18
C VAL A 75 -8.58 4.85 -0.51
N TYR A 76 -7.56 4.28 -1.15
CA TYR A 76 -6.70 3.28 -0.54
C TYR A 76 -5.37 3.91 -0.17
N PHE A 77 -5.03 3.80 1.12
CA PHE A 77 -3.82 4.37 1.69
C PHE A 77 -3.08 3.31 2.48
N ILE A 78 -1.77 3.21 2.24
CA ILE A 78 -0.91 2.27 2.96
C ILE A 78 -0.08 3.09 3.93
N PHE A 79 -0.16 2.75 5.21
CA PHE A 79 0.64 3.38 6.25
C PHE A 79 1.16 2.31 7.20
N GLY A 80 2.48 2.24 7.34
CA GLY A 80 3.14 1.13 8.01
C GLY A 80 2.69 -0.21 7.43
N ALA A 81 2.30 -1.15 8.29
CA ALA A 81 1.72 -2.44 7.93
C ALA A 81 0.19 -2.42 7.84
N GLY A 82 -0.44 -1.27 7.55
CA GLY A 82 -1.89 -1.17 7.37
C GLY A 82 -2.26 -0.71 5.96
N LEU A 83 -3.13 -1.47 5.28
CA LEU A 83 -3.85 -1.02 4.09
C LEU A 83 -5.23 -0.53 4.52
N TYR A 84 -5.47 0.77 4.42
CA TYR A 84 -6.71 1.43 4.77
C TYR A 84 -7.59 1.64 3.54
N CYS A 85 -8.91 1.50 3.72
CA CYS A 85 -9.90 1.92 2.74
C CYS A 85 -10.78 3.01 3.37
N LEU A 86 -10.82 4.17 2.74
CA LEU A 86 -11.51 5.36 3.24
C LEU A 86 -12.58 5.82 2.24
N HIS A 87 -13.68 6.35 2.74
CA HIS A 87 -14.61 7.14 1.94
C HIS A 87 -13.92 8.43 1.51
N ALA A 88 -13.79 8.67 0.20
CA ALA A 88 -13.06 9.82 -0.33
C ALA A 88 -13.71 11.17 0.04
N GLU A 89 -15.01 11.19 0.31
CA GLU A 89 -15.73 12.42 0.68
C GLU A 89 -15.50 12.82 2.12
N THR A 90 -15.30 11.86 3.03
CA THR A 90 -15.31 12.12 4.49
C THR A 90 -14.00 11.76 5.19
N GLY A 91 -13.12 10.98 4.54
CA GLY A 91 -11.91 10.44 5.16
C GLY A 91 -12.18 9.32 6.19
N LEU A 92 -13.44 8.93 6.40
CA LEU A 92 -13.81 7.87 7.33
C LEU A 92 -13.49 6.50 6.77
N ARG A 93 -13.05 5.58 7.63
CA ARG A 93 -12.81 4.17 7.29
C ARG A 93 -14.08 3.49 6.79
N VAL A 94 -13.96 2.74 5.70
CA VAL A 94 -15.04 1.87 5.20
C VAL A 94 -15.12 0.63 6.10
N ALA A 95 -16.06 0.62 7.04
CA ALA A 95 -16.10 -0.39 8.11
C ALA A 95 -16.11 -1.86 7.62
N SER A 96 -16.66 -2.11 6.42
CA SER A 96 -16.74 -3.45 5.82
C SER A 96 -15.46 -3.93 5.13
N PHE A 97 -14.44 -3.07 4.98
CA PHE A 97 -13.17 -3.43 4.35
C PHE A 97 -12.19 -4.00 5.40
N GLY A 98 -11.74 -5.24 5.22
CA GLY A 98 -10.88 -5.92 6.19
C GLY A 98 -11.51 -5.95 7.58
N THR A 99 -10.73 -5.58 8.59
CA THR A 99 -11.21 -5.38 9.96
C THR A 99 -11.33 -3.88 10.23
N GLN A 100 -12.58 -3.37 10.30
CA GLN A 100 -12.88 -1.96 10.59
C GLN A 100 -12.21 -0.95 9.62
N GLY A 101 -12.18 -1.29 8.34
CA GLY A 101 -11.60 -0.47 7.27
C GLY A 101 -10.09 -0.59 7.09
N LYS A 102 -9.47 -1.61 7.67
CA LYS A 102 -8.04 -1.89 7.59
C LYS A 102 -7.78 -3.37 7.31
N VAL A 103 -6.85 -3.63 6.40
CA VAL A 103 -6.20 -4.95 6.22
C VAL A 103 -4.82 -4.89 6.87
N ASP A 104 -4.48 -5.94 7.64
CA ASP A 104 -3.13 -6.13 8.13
C ASP A 104 -2.24 -6.57 6.96
N PHE A 105 -1.19 -5.81 6.70
CA PHE A 105 -0.30 -6.06 5.58
C PHE A 105 0.60 -7.28 5.78
N PHE A 106 0.57 -7.95 6.93
CA PHE A 106 1.10 -9.30 7.12
C PHE A 106 0.18 -10.42 6.60
N GLU A 107 -1.09 -10.11 6.31
CA GLU A 107 -2.07 -11.12 5.89
C GLU A 107 -1.62 -11.86 4.62
N GLY A 108 -1.73 -13.19 4.65
CA GLY A 108 -1.35 -14.09 3.54
C GLY A 108 0.15 -14.24 3.30
N LEU A 109 1.00 -13.72 4.19
CA LEU A 109 2.44 -13.94 4.15
C LEU A 109 2.87 -15.02 5.14
N GLU A 110 3.90 -15.77 4.76
CA GLU A 110 4.55 -16.76 5.62
C GLU A 110 5.67 -16.08 6.39
N TYR A 111 5.61 -16.12 7.72
CA TYR A 111 6.63 -15.54 8.57
C TYR A 111 6.68 -16.19 9.96
N ASP A 112 7.83 -16.04 10.62
CA ASP A 112 8.01 -16.44 12.00
C ASP A 112 7.44 -15.37 12.93
N SER A 113 6.28 -15.66 13.54
CA SER A 113 5.59 -14.72 14.43
C SER A 113 6.40 -14.35 15.68
N THR A 114 7.43 -15.14 16.05
CA THR A 114 8.32 -14.83 17.17
C THR A 114 9.28 -13.67 16.87
N LYS A 115 9.35 -13.23 15.61
CA LYS A 115 10.26 -12.17 15.12
C LYS A 115 9.52 -10.91 14.67
N LEU A 116 8.25 -10.74 15.05
CA LEU A 116 7.40 -9.61 14.64
C LEU A 116 8.00 -8.23 14.97
N ASP A 117 8.86 -8.14 15.99
CA ASP A 117 9.59 -6.93 16.37
C ASP A 117 10.75 -6.58 15.42
N LYS A 118 11.14 -7.51 14.54
CA LYS A 118 12.31 -7.39 13.65
C LYS A 118 11.95 -7.46 12.17
N ILE A 119 10.74 -7.90 11.83
CA ILE A 119 10.24 -7.93 10.45
C ILE A 119 9.35 -6.72 10.18
N PHE A 120 9.59 -6.08 9.04
CA PHE A 120 8.84 -4.90 8.61
C PHE A 120 8.23 -5.14 7.24
N ILE A 121 7.01 -4.65 7.06
CA ILE A 121 6.36 -4.65 5.76
C ILE A 121 5.51 -3.39 5.58
N THR A 122 5.59 -2.82 4.39
CA THR A 122 4.77 -1.71 3.95
C THR A 122 4.69 -1.70 2.42
N SER A 123 4.14 -0.65 1.83
CA SER A 123 4.40 -0.28 0.44
C SER A 123 4.51 1.23 0.35
N ASN A 124 5.61 1.70 -0.24
CA ASN A 124 5.81 3.11 -0.57
C ASN A 124 5.17 3.46 -1.92
N ALA A 125 5.07 2.54 -2.87
CA ALA A 125 4.33 2.79 -4.10
C ALA A 125 2.82 2.58 -3.89
N PRO A 126 1.97 3.38 -4.55
CA PRO A 126 0.56 3.02 -4.66
C PRO A 126 0.44 1.65 -5.37
N GLY A 127 -0.57 0.88 -4.98
CA GLY A 127 -1.01 -0.27 -5.76
C GLY A 127 -1.60 0.13 -7.12
N VAL A 128 -2.19 -0.83 -7.81
CA VAL A 128 -3.02 -0.62 -9.01
C VAL A 128 -4.40 -1.22 -8.76
N ILE A 129 -5.44 -0.55 -9.24
CA ILE A 129 -6.81 -1.07 -9.18
C ILE A 129 -7.17 -1.65 -10.53
N TYR A 130 -7.63 -2.89 -10.54
CA TYR A 130 -8.12 -3.55 -11.73
C TYR A 130 -9.40 -4.34 -11.43
N LYS A 131 -10.54 -3.87 -11.98
CA LYS A 131 -11.87 -4.40 -11.64
C LYS A 131 -12.09 -4.42 -10.13
N ASP A 132 -12.33 -5.59 -9.55
CA ASP A 132 -12.55 -5.77 -8.12
C ASP A 132 -11.26 -5.95 -7.31
N LEU A 133 -10.08 -5.83 -7.94
CA LEU A 133 -8.80 -6.09 -7.31
C LEU A 133 -8.03 -4.80 -7.01
N PHE A 134 -7.49 -4.72 -5.80
CA PHE A 134 -6.39 -3.85 -5.43
C PHE A 134 -5.12 -4.69 -5.41
N ILE A 135 -4.24 -4.49 -6.39
CA ILE A 135 -3.00 -5.25 -6.57
C ILE A 135 -1.87 -4.39 -6.04
N VAL A 136 -0.98 -4.95 -5.23
CA VAL A 136 0.08 -4.19 -4.59
C VAL A 136 1.32 -5.05 -4.33
N GLY A 137 2.49 -4.42 -4.49
CA GLY A 137 3.76 -4.98 -4.07
C GLY A 137 4.03 -4.74 -2.59
N SER A 138 5.19 -5.20 -2.14
CA SER A 138 5.65 -4.97 -0.78
C SER A 138 6.96 -4.20 -0.79
N LYS A 139 7.25 -3.52 0.32
CA LYS A 139 8.57 -3.05 0.74
C LYS A 139 8.88 -3.73 2.07
N VAL A 140 10.00 -4.42 2.09
CA VAL A 140 10.52 -5.23 3.19
C VAL A 140 12.03 -4.95 3.27
N PRO A 141 12.72 -5.25 4.39
CA PRO A 141 14.17 -5.09 4.47
C PRO A 141 14.90 -5.89 3.38
N ASP A 142 16.04 -5.38 2.92
CA ASP A 142 16.86 -6.08 1.93
C ASP A 142 17.70 -7.21 2.57
N GLU A 143 17.91 -7.14 3.89
CA GLU A 143 18.66 -8.13 4.69
C GLU A 143 17.74 -8.88 5.65
N LEU A 144 18.14 -10.10 6.05
CA LEU A 144 17.40 -10.87 7.06
C LEU A 144 17.51 -10.22 8.46
N PRO A 145 16.44 -10.28 9.29
CA PRO A 145 15.15 -10.92 9.02
C PRO A 145 14.28 -10.09 8.08
N SER A 146 13.78 -10.74 7.02
CA SER A 146 12.95 -10.10 6.01
C SER A 146 11.91 -11.09 5.49
N LEU A 147 10.81 -10.56 4.97
CA LEU A 147 9.78 -11.34 4.30
C LEU A 147 10.10 -11.47 2.81
N PRO A 148 9.58 -12.50 2.13
CA PRO A 148 9.43 -12.45 0.69
C PRO A 148 8.58 -11.24 0.30
N GLY A 149 9.06 -10.47 -0.67
CA GLY A 149 8.43 -9.25 -1.17
C GLY A 149 7.26 -9.51 -2.10
N ASP A 150 6.45 -10.51 -1.77
CA ASP A 150 5.38 -11.05 -2.60
C ASP A 150 4.40 -9.95 -3.02
N ILE A 151 3.82 -10.14 -4.20
CA ILE A 151 2.81 -9.26 -4.78
C ILE A 151 1.46 -9.89 -4.48
N ARG A 152 0.53 -9.09 -3.95
CA ARG A 152 -0.78 -9.57 -3.49
C ARG A 152 -1.88 -8.78 -4.15
N ALA A 153 -2.96 -9.47 -4.48
CA ALA A 153 -4.22 -8.85 -4.86
C ALA A 153 -5.25 -9.05 -3.77
N PHE A 154 -5.82 -7.94 -3.32
CA PHE A 154 -6.92 -7.91 -2.39
C PHE A 154 -8.20 -7.58 -3.14
N ASN A 155 -9.31 -8.20 -2.76
CA ASN A 155 -10.62 -7.73 -3.18
C ASN A 155 -10.82 -6.31 -2.61
N ARG A 156 -10.99 -5.33 -3.50
CA ARG A 156 -11.00 -3.90 -3.13
C ARG A 156 -12.17 -3.51 -2.21
N ILE A 157 -13.24 -4.31 -2.14
CA ILE A 157 -14.43 -4.05 -1.32
C ILE A 157 -14.31 -4.69 0.06
N THR A 158 -13.87 -5.95 0.10
CA THR A 158 -13.86 -6.75 1.33
C THR A 158 -12.49 -6.76 2.01
N GLY A 159 -11.42 -6.43 1.31
CA GLY A 159 -10.04 -6.53 1.79
C GLY A 159 -9.47 -7.95 1.80
N ARG A 160 -10.22 -8.97 1.40
CA ARG A 160 -9.74 -10.37 1.39
C ARG A 160 -8.74 -10.62 0.28
N ILE A 161 -7.74 -11.44 0.52
CA ILE A 161 -6.78 -11.86 -0.51
C ILE A 161 -7.50 -12.67 -1.60
N ALA A 162 -7.33 -12.24 -2.85
CA ALA A 162 -7.81 -12.94 -4.04
C ALA A 162 -6.72 -13.87 -4.60
N TRP A 163 -5.47 -13.41 -4.63
CA TRP A 163 -4.32 -14.22 -5.02
C TRP A 163 -3.01 -13.60 -4.51
N THR A 164 -1.96 -14.42 -4.49
CA THR A 164 -0.58 -14.03 -4.20
C THR A 164 0.33 -14.52 -5.33
N PHE A 165 1.21 -13.65 -5.79
CA PHE A 165 2.32 -14.00 -6.67
C PHE A 165 3.60 -14.02 -5.83
N HIS A 166 4.18 -15.21 -5.70
CA HIS A 166 5.40 -15.40 -4.92
C HIS A 166 6.61 -14.91 -5.72
N THR A 167 7.29 -13.87 -5.23
CA THR A 167 8.48 -13.33 -5.92
C THR A 167 9.71 -14.18 -5.64
N ILE A 168 9.76 -14.80 -4.46
CA ILE A 168 10.65 -15.92 -4.15
C ILE A 168 9.81 -17.19 -4.25
N PRO A 169 10.08 -18.11 -5.19
CA PRO A 169 9.19 -19.22 -5.50
C PRO A 169 9.08 -20.22 -4.34
N LYS A 170 7.91 -20.85 -4.22
CA LYS A 170 7.69 -22.04 -3.39
C LYS A 170 8.18 -23.31 -4.10
N PRO A 171 8.43 -24.41 -3.37
CA PRO A 171 8.74 -25.69 -3.99
C PRO A 171 7.70 -26.10 -5.04
N GLY A 172 8.16 -26.38 -6.26
CA GLY A 172 7.30 -26.76 -7.40
C GLY A 172 6.77 -25.59 -8.23
N GLU A 173 7.02 -24.34 -7.84
CA GLU A 173 6.70 -23.18 -8.67
C GLU A 173 7.76 -22.94 -9.75
N TYR A 174 7.37 -22.23 -10.81
CA TYR A 174 8.27 -21.84 -11.88
C TYR A 174 9.48 -21.06 -11.33
N GLY A 175 10.69 -21.47 -11.73
CA GLY A 175 11.93 -20.83 -11.31
C GLY A 175 12.47 -21.32 -9.97
N ALA A 176 11.75 -22.18 -9.21
CA ALA A 176 12.20 -22.72 -7.93
C ALA A 176 13.54 -23.45 -8.01
N GLU A 177 13.83 -24.08 -9.15
CA GLU A 177 15.08 -24.78 -9.43
C GLU A 177 16.32 -23.86 -9.41
N THR A 178 16.13 -22.55 -9.54
CA THR A 178 17.22 -21.57 -9.60
C THR A 178 17.63 -21.02 -8.22
N TRP A 179 16.87 -21.32 -7.15
CA TRP A 179 17.08 -20.74 -5.82
C TRP A 179 17.69 -21.71 -4.78
N GLY A 180 17.81 -23.00 -5.12
CA GLY A 180 18.31 -24.01 -4.17
C GLY A 180 17.32 -24.33 -3.03
N PRO A 181 17.76 -25.06 -1.99
CA PRO A 181 16.86 -25.56 -0.95
C PRO A 181 16.46 -24.48 0.07
N ASN A 182 15.15 -24.46 0.38
CA ASN A 182 14.48 -23.59 1.35
C ASN A 182 14.74 -22.08 1.10
N PRO A 183 14.45 -21.56 -0.10
CA PRO A 183 14.86 -20.21 -0.45
C PRO A 183 14.12 -19.14 0.35
N ARG A 184 12.84 -19.35 0.67
CA ARG A 184 12.03 -18.42 1.47
C ARG A 184 12.39 -18.37 2.95
N GLU A 185 13.16 -19.35 3.46
CA GLU A 185 13.68 -19.33 4.83
C GLU A 185 15.02 -18.59 4.94
N LYS A 186 15.77 -18.54 3.83
CA LYS A 186 17.14 -17.99 3.76
C LYS A 186 17.21 -16.64 3.09
N ASN A 187 16.14 -16.20 2.43
CA ASN A 187 16.11 -14.97 1.66
C ASN A 187 14.82 -14.21 1.99
N GLY A 188 14.92 -12.88 1.99
CA GLY A 188 13.78 -11.97 1.92
C GLY A 188 13.96 -11.02 0.73
N GLY A 189 13.28 -9.87 0.74
CA GLY A 189 13.40 -8.93 -0.37
C GLY A 189 12.69 -9.44 -1.63
N ALA A 190 13.30 -9.32 -2.81
CA ALA A 190 12.62 -9.56 -4.09
C ALA A 190 11.29 -8.78 -4.16
N ASN A 191 11.33 -7.53 -3.74
CA ASN A 191 10.17 -6.71 -3.41
C ASN A 191 9.85 -5.71 -4.54
N CYS A 192 8.56 -5.39 -4.70
CA CYS A 192 8.05 -4.51 -5.77
C CYS A 192 7.74 -3.11 -5.22
N TRP A 193 8.75 -2.44 -4.66
CA TRP A 193 8.60 -1.13 -4.02
C TRP A 193 8.56 0.04 -5.01
N ALA A 194 9.00 -0.15 -6.26
CA ALA A 194 9.09 0.92 -7.26
C ALA A 194 7.72 1.31 -7.87
N GLY A 195 6.72 0.44 -7.74
CA GLY A 195 5.40 0.60 -8.36
C GLY A 195 5.20 -0.36 -9.52
N MET A 196 4.02 -0.28 -10.13
CA MET A 196 3.57 -1.20 -11.18
C MET A 196 2.88 -0.42 -12.29
N ALA A 197 2.84 -1.03 -13.49
CA ALA A 197 2.06 -0.54 -14.62
C ALA A 197 0.97 -1.56 -14.98
N LEU A 198 -0.19 -1.08 -15.41
CA LEU A 198 -1.35 -1.90 -15.76
C LEU A 198 -1.70 -1.68 -17.24
N ASP A 199 -1.72 -2.76 -18.01
CA ASP A 199 -2.37 -2.82 -19.32
C ASP A 199 -3.76 -3.45 -19.15
N GLU A 200 -4.77 -2.60 -19.08
CA GLU A 200 -6.16 -3.02 -18.86
C GLU A 200 -6.73 -3.86 -20.02
N LYS A 201 -6.30 -3.58 -21.26
CA LYS A 201 -6.79 -4.27 -22.46
C LYS A 201 -6.14 -5.64 -22.61
N GLY A 202 -4.86 -5.74 -22.27
CA GLY A 202 -4.11 -6.98 -22.28
C GLY A 202 -4.29 -7.83 -21.03
N TYR A 203 -4.96 -7.31 -19.99
CA TYR A 203 -5.14 -7.96 -18.69
C TYR A 203 -3.81 -8.28 -17.98
N ARG A 204 -2.82 -7.36 -18.07
CA ARG A 204 -1.46 -7.57 -17.55
C ARG A 204 -1.05 -6.49 -16.57
N VAL A 205 -0.41 -6.91 -15.46
CA VAL A 205 0.31 -6.02 -14.55
C VAL A 205 1.81 -6.26 -14.74
N TYR A 206 2.56 -5.20 -14.97
CA TYR A 206 4.01 -5.21 -15.08
C TYR A 206 4.62 -4.74 -13.77
N THR A 207 5.55 -5.53 -13.24
CA THR A 207 6.15 -5.35 -11.93
C THR A 207 7.66 -5.40 -12.08
N TYR A 208 8.38 -4.62 -11.28
CA TYR A 208 9.83 -4.71 -11.21
C TYR A 208 10.23 -5.11 -9.78
N SER A 209 11.02 -6.18 -9.68
CA SER A 209 11.50 -6.72 -8.42
C SER A 209 13.03 -6.81 -8.48
N ILE A 210 13.69 -6.38 -7.41
CA ILE A 210 15.13 -6.52 -7.23
C ILE A 210 15.36 -7.62 -6.19
N PRO A 211 15.85 -8.79 -6.59
CA PRO A 211 16.43 -9.72 -5.63
C PRO A 211 17.79 -9.17 -5.20
N PHE A 212 17.97 -8.96 -3.90
CA PHE A 212 19.30 -8.80 -3.32
C PHE A 212 19.74 -10.21 -2.91
N ILE A 213 20.77 -10.73 -3.57
CA ILE A 213 21.39 -12.04 -3.31
C ILE A 213 22.71 -11.80 -2.60
#